data_AF-A0A5K1CF52-F1
#
_entry.id   AF-A0A5K1CF52-F1
#
_cell.length_a   1.000
_cell.length_b   1.000
_cell.length_c   1.000
_cell.angle_alpha   90.00
_cell.angle_beta   90.00
_cell.angle_gamma   90.00
#
_symmetry.space_group_name_H-M   'P 1'
#
loop_
_entity.id
_entity.type
_entity.pdbx_description
1 polymer ?
#
loop_
_entity_poly.entity_id
_entity_poly.type
_entity_poly.pdbx_seq_one_letter_code
_entity_poly.pdbx_strand_id
1 'polypeptide(L)'
;KFDFDPLDVTKTWPEDILPLQPVGRLVLNRNIDNFFTENEQLAFCPGIVVPGVHYSEDKLLQTRIFSYSDTQRHRLGPNYLMLPANAPKCSHHNNHYDGFMNFMHRDEE
;
A
#
# COMPACT_ATOMS: atom_id res chain seq x y z
N LYS A 1 -15.86 25.22 -8.46
CA LYS A 1 -16.22 25.17 -7.02
C LYS A 1 -17.45 24.30 -6.92
N PHE A 2 -17.41 23.23 -6.12
CA PHE A 2 -18.52 22.27 -5.98
C PHE A 2 -19.35 22.62 -4.74
N ASP A 3 -20.57 22.09 -4.67
CA ASP A 3 -21.45 22.21 -3.50
C ASP A 3 -21.06 21.28 -2.34
N PHE A 4 -20.01 20.48 -2.52
CA PHE A 4 -19.42 19.59 -1.54
C PHE A 4 -17.91 19.79 -1.45
N ASP A 5 -17.32 19.35 -0.34
CA ASP A 5 -15.87 19.28 -0.18
C ASP A 5 -15.35 17.98 -0.83
N PRO A 6 -14.48 18.05 -1.86
CA PRO A 6 -13.91 16.87 -2.48
C PRO A 6 -13.09 15.97 -1.53
N LEU A 7 -12.67 16.50 -0.37
CA LEU A 7 -11.86 15.82 0.64
C LEU A 7 -12.70 15.29 1.82
N ASP A 8 -14.02 15.48 1.79
CA ASP A 8 -14.94 14.90 2.77
C ASP A 8 -15.34 13.48 2.35
N VAL A 9 -14.77 12.49 3.03
CA VAL A 9 -15.05 11.05 2.83
C VAL A 9 -16.50 10.64 3.01
N THR A 10 -17.35 11.50 3.56
CA THR A 10 -18.79 11.25 3.69
C THR A 10 -19.59 11.65 2.45
N LYS A 11 -18.94 12.22 1.43
CA LYS A 11 -19.55 12.67 0.18
C LYS A 11 -19.09 11.84 -1.01
N THR A 12 -19.98 11.70 -1.99
CA THR A 12 -19.66 11.13 -3.29
C THR A 12 -19.46 12.25 -4.31
N TRP A 13 -18.64 12.01 -5.32
CA TRP A 13 -18.52 12.92 -6.46
C TRP A 13 -19.61 12.52 -7.48
N PRO A 14 -20.62 13.37 -7.75
CA PRO A 14 -21.73 12.99 -8.63
C PRO A 14 -21.26 12.75 -10.07
N GLU A 15 -21.58 11.59 -10.64
CA GLU A 15 -21.10 11.17 -11.96
C GLU A 15 -21.76 11.93 -13.13
N ASP A 16 -22.92 12.56 -12.91
CA ASP A 16 -23.57 13.46 -13.86
C ASP A 16 -22.80 14.77 -14.06
N ILE A 17 -22.01 15.18 -13.06
CA ILE A 17 -21.14 16.36 -13.08
C ILE A 17 -19.70 15.96 -13.41
N LEU A 18 -19.23 14.85 -12.83
CA LEU A 18 -17.86 14.33 -12.94
C LEU A 18 -17.90 12.88 -13.45
N PRO A 19 -18.07 12.68 -14.76
CA PRO A 19 -18.22 11.35 -15.33
C PRO A 19 -16.96 10.52 -15.18
N LEU A 20 -17.13 9.23 -14.91
CA LEU A 20 -16.03 8.28 -14.80
C LEU A 20 -15.28 8.16 -16.14
N GLN A 21 -13.96 8.27 -16.08
CA GLN A 21 -13.08 8.06 -17.22
C GLN A 21 -12.50 6.65 -17.18
N PRO A 22 -12.71 5.80 -18.21
CA PRO A 22 -12.09 4.48 -18.27
C PRO A 22 -10.57 4.59 -18.35
N VAL A 23 -9.86 3.93 -17.43
CA VAL A 23 -8.37 3.93 -17.39
C VAL A 23 -7.79 2.59 -17.82
N GLY A 24 -8.38 1.48 -17.41
CA GLY A 24 -7.85 0.14 -17.69
C GLY A 24 -8.73 -0.98 -17.14
N ARG A 25 -8.22 -2.22 -17.18
CA ARG A 25 -8.92 -3.43 -16.71
C ARG A 25 -8.04 -4.28 -15.81
N LEU A 26 -8.54 -4.59 -14.62
CA LEU A 26 -7.95 -5.60 -13.73
C LEU A 26 -8.58 -6.97 -14.02
N VAL A 27 -7.76 -8.02 -14.09
CA VAL A 27 -8.22 -9.41 -14.28
C VAL A 27 -7.58 -10.30 -13.22
N LEU A 28 -8.43 -11.00 -12.45
CA LEU A 28 -8.01 -12.04 -11.51
C LEU A 28 -8.09 -13.39 -12.23
N ASN A 29 -6.95 -14.06 -12.42
CA ASN A 29 -6.84 -15.26 -13.25
C ASN A 29 -6.16 -16.45 -12.58
N ARG A 30 -5.78 -16.33 -11.30
CA ARG A 30 -5.10 -17.40 -10.55
C ARG A 30 -5.42 -17.29 -9.07
N ASN A 31 -5.64 -18.43 -8.44
CA ASN A 31 -5.70 -18.54 -6.98
C ASN A 31 -4.29 -18.64 -6.38
N ILE A 32 -4.19 -18.42 -5.08
CA ILE A 32 -2.96 -18.62 -4.31
C ILE A 32 -2.66 -20.11 -4.14
N ASP A 33 -1.38 -20.45 -4.01
CA ASP A 33 -0.92 -21.82 -3.75
C ASP A 33 -0.94 -22.10 -2.23
N ASN A 34 -0.64 -21.09 -1.42
CA ASN A 34 -0.69 -21.20 0.04
C ASN A 34 -1.36 -19.97 0.68
N PHE A 35 -2.47 -20.23 1.37
CA PHE A 35 -3.28 -19.19 2.01
C PHE A 35 -2.49 -18.35 3.03
N PHE A 36 -1.69 -18.98 3.88
CA PHE A 36 -1.02 -18.26 4.95
C PHE A 36 0.12 -17.38 4.41
N THR A 37 0.90 -17.88 3.46
CA THR A 37 2.04 -17.14 2.91
C THR A 37 1.67 -16.06 1.90
N GLU A 38 0.58 -16.25 1.15
CA GLU A 38 0.20 -15.34 0.07
C GLU A 38 -1.01 -14.46 0.39
N ASN A 39 -1.88 -14.86 1.33
CA ASN A 39 -3.05 -14.06 1.72
C ASN A 39 -2.93 -13.54 3.16
N GLU A 40 -2.74 -14.42 4.15
CA GLU A 40 -2.74 -14.01 5.55
C GLU A 40 -1.58 -13.04 5.87
N GLN A 41 -0.40 -13.27 5.29
CA GLN A 41 0.77 -12.42 5.48
C GLN A 41 0.85 -11.21 4.54
N LEU A 42 -0.14 -11.03 3.66
CA LEU A 42 -0.14 -9.93 2.72
C LEU A 42 -0.38 -8.60 3.46
N ALA A 43 0.34 -7.55 3.07
CA ALA A 43 0.37 -6.28 3.77
C ALA A 43 0.14 -5.09 2.82
N PHE A 44 -1.13 -4.67 2.70
CA PHE A 44 -1.47 -3.44 1.98
C PHE A 44 -1.22 -2.20 2.83
N CYS A 45 -0.95 -1.06 2.20
CA CYS A 45 -0.86 0.24 2.86
C CYS A 45 -1.13 1.37 1.83
N PRO A 46 -2.06 2.31 2.10
CA PRO A 46 -2.29 3.45 1.21
C PRO A 46 -1.11 4.42 1.16
N GLY A 47 -0.19 4.33 2.13
CA GLY A 47 1.06 5.08 2.16
C GLY A 47 2.15 4.56 1.21
N ILE A 48 1.91 3.46 0.49
CA ILE A 48 2.82 2.91 -0.52
C ILE A 48 2.31 3.36 -1.89
N VAL A 49 2.87 4.46 -2.39
CA VAL A 49 2.53 5.06 -3.69
C VAL A 49 3.75 5.08 -4.62
N VAL A 50 3.50 5.25 -5.91
CA VAL A 50 4.53 5.38 -6.96
C VAL A 50 4.60 6.83 -7.47
N PRO A 51 5.73 7.25 -8.08
CA PRO A 51 5.83 8.58 -8.68
C PRO A 51 4.66 8.88 -9.63
N GLY A 52 4.06 10.06 -9.48
CA GLY A 52 2.85 10.48 -10.21
C GLY A 52 1.54 10.30 -9.43
N VAL A 53 1.57 9.63 -8.28
CA VAL A 53 0.43 9.53 -7.35
C VAL A 53 0.78 10.26 -6.06
N HIS A 54 -0.12 11.13 -5.59
CA HIS A 54 0.08 11.95 -4.41
C HIS A 54 -1.14 11.90 -3.48
N TYR A 55 -0.91 12.23 -2.21
CA TYR A 55 -1.97 12.32 -1.21
C TYR A 55 -2.69 13.65 -1.28
N SER A 56 -3.97 13.64 -0.91
CA SER A 56 -4.74 14.85 -0.63
C SER A 56 -4.76 15.14 0.88
N GLU A 57 -5.28 16.31 1.25
CA GLU A 57 -5.47 16.73 2.65
C GLU A 57 -6.72 16.12 3.31
N ASP A 58 -7.26 15.04 2.76
CA ASP A 58 -8.32 14.25 3.39
C ASP A 58 -7.84 13.73 4.75
N LYS A 59 -8.48 14.19 5.82
CA LYS A 59 -8.09 13.91 7.21
C LYS A 59 -8.13 12.41 7.55
N LEU A 60 -9.03 11.65 6.95
CA LEU A 60 -9.10 10.21 7.15
C LEU A 60 -7.95 9.51 6.42
N LEU A 61 -7.66 9.92 5.18
CA LEU A 61 -6.51 9.40 4.43
C LEU A 61 -5.19 9.66 5.17
N GLN A 62 -4.99 10.88 5.69
CA GLN A 62 -3.78 11.26 6.42
C GLN A 62 -3.49 10.32 7.61
N THR A 63 -4.53 9.93 8.36
CA THR A 63 -4.38 8.97 9.46
C THR A 63 -4.07 7.55 8.96
N ARG A 64 -4.68 7.13 7.84
CA ARG A 64 -4.47 5.79 7.25
C ARG A 64 -3.06 5.60 6.71
N ILE A 65 -2.42 6.63 6.16
CA ILE A 65 -1.03 6.55 5.68
C ILE A 65 -0.08 6.09 6.79
N PHE A 66 -0.31 6.56 8.02
CA PHE A 66 0.43 6.15 9.20
C PHE A 66 0.02 4.73 9.68
N SER A 67 -1.28 4.54 9.93
CA SER A 67 -1.80 3.40 10.69
C SER A 67 -1.45 2.03 10.08
N TYR A 68 -1.47 1.90 8.76
CA TYR A 68 -1.24 0.61 8.11
C TYR A 68 0.19 0.14 8.35
N SER A 69 1.18 1.00 8.13
CA SER A 69 2.58 0.64 8.32
C SER A 69 2.90 0.33 9.79
N ASP A 70 2.26 1.02 10.73
CA ASP A 70 2.40 0.76 12.17
C ASP A 70 1.89 -0.65 12.54
N THR A 71 0.65 -0.99 12.14
CA THR A 71 0.08 -2.30 12.47
C THR A 71 0.87 -3.47 11.86
N GLN A 72 1.46 -3.31 10.66
CA GLN A 72 2.27 -4.38 10.06
C GLN A 72 3.53 -4.68 10.86
N ARG A 73 4.16 -3.67 11.47
CA ARG A 73 5.35 -3.87 12.30
C ARG A 73 5.04 -4.71 13.54
N HIS A 74 3.84 -4.57 14.08
CA HIS A 74 3.38 -5.42 15.17
C HIS A 74 2.96 -6.82 14.67
N ARG A 75 2.17 -6.89 13.60
CA ARG A 75 1.56 -8.13 13.10
C ARG A 75 2.54 -9.09 12.44
N LEU A 76 3.49 -8.57 11.65
CA LEU A 76 4.40 -9.35 10.81
C LEU A 76 5.88 -9.06 11.10
N GLY A 77 6.18 -8.04 11.90
CA GLY A 77 7.54 -7.62 12.21
C GLY A 77 8.05 -6.47 11.30
N PRO A 78 9.21 -5.89 11.64
CA PRO A 78 9.75 -4.71 10.96
C PRO A 78 10.13 -4.96 9.49
N ASN A 79 10.46 -6.20 9.15
CA ASN A 79 10.91 -6.62 7.82
C ASN A 79 9.78 -7.23 6.97
N TYR A 80 8.51 -6.93 7.25
CA TYR A 80 7.34 -7.48 6.54
C TYR A 80 7.33 -7.22 5.02
N LEU A 81 8.00 -6.15 4.57
CA LEU A 81 8.17 -5.82 3.15
C LEU A 81 9.16 -6.73 2.43
N MET A 82 9.94 -7.54 3.15
CA MET A 82 10.83 -8.54 2.54
C MET A 82 10.10 -9.84 2.23
N LEU A 83 8.94 -10.11 2.85
CA LEU A 83 8.17 -11.32 2.61
C LEU A 83 7.83 -11.46 1.10
N PRO A 84 7.91 -12.65 0.49
CA PRO A 84 7.75 -12.81 -0.96
C PRO A 84 6.46 -12.21 -1.54
N ALA A 85 5.34 -12.26 -0.80
CA ALA A 85 4.06 -11.68 -1.23
C ALA A 85 4.03 -10.14 -1.20
N ASN A 86 4.89 -9.51 -0.40
CA ASN A 86 4.94 -8.06 -0.19
C ASN A 86 6.16 -7.40 -0.87
N ALA A 87 7.17 -8.20 -1.22
CA ALA A 87 8.42 -7.71 -1.79
C ALA A 87 8.20 -7.03 -3.14
N PRO A 88 8.87 -5.89 -3.40
CA PRO A 88 8.80 -5.25 -4.70
C PRO A 88 9.40 -6.15 -5.77
N LYS A 89 8.80 -6.15 -6.96
CA LYS A 89 9.32 -6.88 -8.13
C LYS A 89 10.51 -6.17 -8.79
N CYS A 90 10.70 -4.88 -8.51
CA CYS A 90 11.82 -4.10 -9.01
C CYS A 90 12.98 -4.10 -8.01
N SER A 91 14.19 -3.81 -8.49
CA SER A 91 15.35 -3.57 -7.63
C SER A 91 15.05 -2.42 -6.66
N HIS A 92 15.35 -2.62 -5.39
CA HIS A 92 15.19 -1.59 -4.36
C HIS A 92 16.46 -1.54 -3.51
N HIS A 93 16.90 -0.34 -3.18
CA HIS A 93 18.06 -0.09 -2.33
C HIS A 93 17.69 1.00 -1.33
N ASN A 94 17.97 0.77 -0.05
CA ASN A 94 17.71 1.72 1.02
C ASN A 94 18.79 1.58 2.12
N ASN A 95 18.73 2.46 3.12
CA ASN A 95 19.65 2.46 4.26
C ASN A 95 18.99 1.86 5.52
N HIS A 96 18.04 0.93 5.37
CA HIS A 96 17.50 0.19 6.51
C HIS A 96 18.36 -1.04 6.79
N TYR A 97 18.61 -1.30 8.07
CA TYR A 97 19.46 -2.39 8.56
C TYR A 97 18.73 -3.20 9.64
N ASP A 98 19.15 -4.45 9.82
CA ASP A 98 18.73 -5.33 10.92
C ASP A 98 17.21 -5.53 11.04
N GLY A 99 16.71 -5.58 12.28
CA GLY A 99 15.32 -5.89 12.61
C GLY A 99 15.03 -7.39 12.73
N PHE A 100 13.97 -7.72 13.47
CA PHE A 100 13.53 -9.10 13.64
C PHE A 100 13.25 -9.76 12.28
N MET A 101 13.71 -11.01 12.11
CA MET A 101 13.59 -11.79 10.88
C MET A 101 14.21 -11.11 9.65
N ASN A 102 15.30 -10.35 9.80
CA ASN A 102 16.10 -9.96 8.64
C ASN A 102 16.82 -11.20 8.07
N PHE A 103 16.55 -11.51 6.81
CA PHE A 103 17.17 -12.62 6.08
C PHE A 103 17.98 -12.16 4.85
N MET A 104 18.14 -10.84 4.68
CA MET A 104 18.97 -10.27 3.62
C MET A 104 20.43 -10.24 4.09
N HIS A 105 21.31 -10.89 3.33
CA HIS A 105 22.75 -10.75 3.51
C HIS A 105 23.23 -9.55 2.70
N ARG A 106 24.06 -8.69 3.31
CA ARG A 106 24.78 -7.63 2.58
C ARG A 106 26.25 -8.00 2.56
N ASP A 107 26.84 -7.92 1.38
CA ASP A 107 28.25 -8.27 1.15
C ASP A 107 29.22 -7.09 1.40
N GLU A 108 28.70 -5.90 1.74
CA GLU A 108 29.48 -4.68 1.95
C GLU A 108 29.22 -4.10 3.35
N GLU A 109 30.29 -4.04 4.16
CA GLU A 109 30.47 -3.17 5.33
C GLU A 109 31.50 -2.08 4.99
#